data_AF-A0A833D9V8-F1
#
_entry.id   AF-A0A833D9V8-F1
#
_cell.length_a   1.000
_cell.length_b   1.000
_cell.length_c   1.000
_cell.angle_alpha   90.00
_cell.angle_beta   90.00
_cell.angle_gamma   90.00
#
_symmetry.space_group_name_H-M   'P 1'
#
loop_
_entity.id
_entity.type
_entity.pdbx_description
1 polymer ?
#
loop_
_entity_poly.entity_id
_entity_poly.type
_entity_poly.pdbx_seq_one_letter_code
_entity_poly.pdbx_strand_id
1 'polypeptide(L)'
;MEGISELIERLRAAGVPLDDSIEEAMSSVDPSCFTDHSLEPFLGDRPVPFLITEGGAAKTISAPHMVATLLHHLEIREAQHVLLLGSKGGYLAALLDCMLGPDGVVTIIEPHDEVLLHTSERLEMFDSMGFLTVLPPEALEGWNGLSRRVDRVLVTGSVRTLPPEIEALVEDGGFVLGPFGGPVHQRLLKREKQGDEWIDTDLGGVVFGPMDLSESERSPLDPHSLADHLEDLLGLMSEVIEIEDDTLTRLEGLIISLRELPAGLPTLDEDSTEDEILEHPVMELLLMEMEWLGPLWPLFGDYMSVELANPGSPGDEEPGMSGGHEDLVP
;
A
#
# COMPACT_ATOMS: atom_id res chain seq x y z
N MET A 1 5.74 1.92 -26.39
CA MET A 1 4.29 2.03 -26.70
C MET A 1 3.64 0.71 -27.11
N GLU A 2 4.20 -0.08 -28.04
CA GLU A 2 3.57 -1.36 -28.47
C GLU A 2 3.27 -2.32 -27.30
N GLY A 3 4.22 -2.48 -26.36
CA GLY A 3 4.01 -3.31 -25.16
C GLY A 3 2.97 -2.79 -24.16
N ILE A 4 2.76 -1.47 -24.07
CA ILE A 4 1.73 -0.89 -23.18
C ILE A 4 0.33 -1.11 -23.76
N SER A 5 0.18 -0.99 -25.08
CA SER A 5 -1.09 -1.30 -25.76
C SER A 5 -1.48 -2.76 -25.53
N GLU A 6 -0.55 -3.70 -25.69
CA GLU A 6 -0.81 -5.13 -25.42
C GLU A 6 -1.15 -5.39 -23.94
N LEU A 7 -0.50 -4.69 -23.01
CA LEU A 7 -0.81 -4.75 -21.58
C LEU A 7 -2.24 -4.30 -21.30
N ILE A 8 -2.65 -3.14 -21.83
CA ILE A 8 -4.00 -2.60 -21.68
C ILE A 8 -5.03 -3.59 -22.22
N GLU A 9 -4.79 -4.18 -23.40
CA GLU A 9 -5.67 -5.21 -23.97
C GLU A 9 -5.82 -6.43 -23.05
N ARG A 10 -4.72 -6.90 -22.45
CA ARG A 10 -4.75 -8.02 -21.47
C ARG A 10 -5.52 -7.66 -20.22
N LEU A 11 -5.29 -6.48 -19.64
CA LEU A 11 -5.99 -6.01 -18.44
C LEU A 11 -7.50 -5.93 -18.70
N ARG A 12 -7.91 -5.36 -19.84
CA ARG A 12 -9.31 -5.29 -20.26
C ARG A 12 -9.92 -6.69 -20.42
N ALA A 13 -9.19 -7.63 -21.05
CA ALA A 13 -9.63 -9.01 -21.21
C ALA A 13 -9.77 -9.75 -19.87
N ALA A 14 -8.97 -9.38 -18.87
CA ALA A 14 -9.04 -9.91 -17.50
C ALA A 14 -10.12 -9.25 -16.62
N GLY A 15 -10.88 -8.29 -17.14
CA GLY A 15 -11.97 -7.63 -16.42
C GLY A 15 -11.51 -6.48 -15.51
N VAL A 16 -10.26 -6.02 -15.63
CA VAL A 16 -9.77 -4.84 -14.90
C VAL A 16 -10.55 -3.60 -15.38
N PRO A 17 -11.03 -2.74 -14.46
CA PRO A 17 -11.88 -1.62 -14.83
C PRO A 17 -11.06 -0.52 -15.52
N LEU A 18 -11.15 -0.48 -16.84
CA LEU A 18 -10.49 0.48 -17.71
C LEU A 18 -11.54 1.24 -18.51
N ASP A 19 -11.60 2.56 -18.31
CA ASP A 19 -12.35 3.45 -19.19
C ASP A 19 -11.41 4.14 -20.19
N ASP A 20 -12.00 4.83 -21.17
CA ASP A 20 -11.23 5.50 -22.24
C ASP A 20 -10.22 6.52 -21.69
N SER A 21 -10.53 7.18 -20.56
CA SER A 21 -9.63 8.18 -19.95
C SER A 21 -8.42 7.53 -19.30
N ILE A 22 -8.61 6.41 -18.60
CA ILE A 22 -7.52 5.64 -17.99
C ILE A 22 -6.61 5.07 -19.08
N GLU A 23 -7.19 4.51 -20.15
CA GLU A 23 -6.43 3.94 -21.26
C GLU A 23 -5.61 5.00 -22.01
N GLU A 24 -6.18 6.18 -22.24
CA GLU A 24 -5.47 7.31 -22.84
C GLU A 24 -4.32 7.79 -21.96
N ALA A 25 -4.53 7.90 -20.64
CA ALA A 25 -3.48 8.29 -19.70
C ALA A 25 -2.34 7.26 -19.66
N MET A 26 -2.66 5.97 -19.51
CA MET A 26 -1.67 4.88 -19.49
C MET A 26 -0.89 4.78 -20.82
N SER A 27 -1.52 5.11 -21.95
CA SER A 27 -0.87 5.12 -23.27
C SER A 27 0.03 6.33 -23.47
N SER A 28 -0.31 7.47 -22.86
CA SER A 28 0.39 8.74 -22.99
C SER A 28 1.64 8.86 -22.10
N VAL A 29 1.64 8.21 -20.93
CA VAL A 29 2.73 8.30 -19.96
C VAL A 29 3.64 7.07 -20.06
N ASP A 30 4.90 7.27 -20.42
CA ASP A 30 5.90 6.20 -20.49
C ASP A 30 6.44 5.84 -19.09
N PRO A 31 6.18 4.64 -18.56
CA PRO A 31 6.67 4.24 -17.23
C PRO A 31 8.21 4.21 -17.14
N SER A 32 8.94 4.10 -18.25
CA SER A 32 10.42 4.14 -18.24
C SER A 32 10.98 5.51 -17.84
N CYS A 33 10.16 6.56 -17.86
CA CYS A 33 10.56 7.86 -17.33
C CYS A 33 10.70 7.85 -15.81
N PHE A 34 10.14 6.86 -15.11
CA PHE A 34 10.04 6.80 -13.65
C PHE A 34 10.85 5.66 -13.03
N THR A 35 11.59 4.89 -13.82
CA THR A 35 12.46 3.82 -13.34
C THR A 35 13.61 3.56 -14.31
N ASP A 36 14.79 3.25 -13.78
CA ASP A 36 15.94 2.79 -14.58
C ASP A 36 15.99 1.25 -14.69
N HIS A 37 15.04 0.54 -14.08
CA HIS A 37 14.95 -0.91 -14.12
C HIS A 37 14.23 -1.41 -15.38
N SER A 38 14.42 -2.70 -15.71
CA SER A 38 13.70 -3.32 -16.82
C SER A 38 12.20 -3.24 -16.62
N LEU A 39 11.47 -2.80 -17.65
CA LEU A 39 10.00 -2.77 -17.65
C LEU A 39 9.36 -4.13 -17.94
N GLU A 40 10.13 -5.19 -18.21
CA GLU A 40 9.57 -6.52 -18.48
C GLU A 40 8.58 -7.01 -17.40
N PRO A 41 8.85 -6.88 -16.08
CA PRO A 41 7.88 -7.23 -15.05
C PRO A 41 6.62 -6.38 -15.10
N PHE A 42 6.77 -5.06 -15.33
CA PHE A 42 5.65 -4.14 -15.45
C PHE A 42 4.74 -4.52 -16.62
N LEU A 43 5.32 -4.82 -17.78
CA LEU A 43 4.57 -5.32 -18.93
C LEU A 43 3.90 -6.68 -18.64
N GLY A 44 4.45 -7.49 -17.73
CA GLY A 44 3.86 -8.73 -17.25
C GLY A 44 2.76 -8.58 -16.17
N ASP A 45 2.26 -7.35 -15.95
CA ASP A 45 1.33 -6.99 -14.88
C ASP A 45 1.87 -7.24 -13.46
N ARG A 46 3.13 -6.86 -13.22
CA ARG A 46 3.78 -6.99 -11.91
C ARG A 46 4.37 -5.64 -11.46
N PRO A 47 4.58 -5.43 -10.15
CA PRO A 47 5.29 -4.25 -9.68
C PRO A 47 6.71 -4.19 -10.26
N VAL A 48 7.22 -2.99 -10.49
CA VAL A 48 8.60 -2.77 -10.95
C VAL A 48 9.35 -1.87 -9.97
N PRO A 49 10.58 -2.22 -9.55
CA PRO A 49 11.39 -1.32 -8.74
C PRO A 49 11.66 0.00 -9.46
N PHE A 50 11.65 1.12 -8.73
CA PHE A 50 12.13 2.42 -9.23
C PHE A 50 13.35 2.93 -8.46
N LEU A 51 13.50 2.51 -7.20
CA LEU A 51 14.62 2.88 -6.33
C LEU A 51 14.95 1.72 -5.40
N ILE A 52 16.24 1.50 -5.16
CA ILE A 52 16.74 0.69 -4.04
C ILE A 52 17.34 1.69 -3.06
N THR A 53 16.84 1.76 -1.82
CA THR A 53 17.33 2.71 -0.81
C THR A 53 18.74 2.33 -0.34
N GLU A 54 19.42 3.23 0.37
CA GLU A 54 20.71 2.91 1.02
C GLU A 54 20.59 1.72 2.00
N GLY A 55 19.41 1.54 2.60
CA GLY A 55 19.06 0.39 3.46
C GLY A 55 18.79 -0.92 2.71
N GLY A 56 18.86 -0.93 1.37
CA GLY A 56 18.64 -2.12 0.55
C GLY A 56 17.17 -2.45 0.25
N ALA A 57 16.23 -1.61 0.68
CA ALA A 57 14.81 -1.83 0.43
C ALA A 57 14.42 -1.39 -0.99
N ALA A 58 13.81 -2.30 -1.75
CA ALA A 58 13.29 -1.99 -3.08
C ALA A 58 11.94 -1.25 -2.98
N LYS A 59 11.86 -0.05 -3.56
CA LYS A 59 10.62 0.72 -3.71
C LYS A 59 10.10 0.53 -5.13
N THR A 60 8.80 0.29 -5.24
CA THR A 60 8.19 -0.17 -6.50
C THR A 60 7.08 0.76 -6.98
N ILE A 61 6.95 0.83 -8.31
CA ILE A 61 5.73 1.27 -8.99
C ILE A 61 4.76 0.09 -8.89
N SER A 62 3.51 0.35 -8.49
CA SER A 62 2.47 -0.68 -8.38
C SER A 62 2.22 -1.39 -9.71
N ALA A 63 1.72 -2.63 -9.63
CA ALA A 63 1.32 -3.38 -10.83
C ALA A 63 0.27 -2.61 -11.65
N PRO A 64 0.31 -2.72 -12.99
CA PRO A 64 -0.64 -2.05 -13.88
C PRO A 64 -2.12 -2.27 -13.56
N HIS A 65 -2.56 -3.48 -13.22
CA HIS A 65 -3.96 -3.73 -12.86
C HIS A 65 -4.36 -2.92 -11.62
N MET A 66 -3.45 -2.79 -10.65
CA MET A 66 -3.69 -2.03 -9.43
C MET A 66 -3.71 -0.53 -9.73
N VAL A 67 -2.81 -0.04 -10.59
CA VAL A 67 -2.85 1.36 -11.07
C VAL A 67 -4.21 1.67 -11.71
N ALA A 68 -4.68 0.82 -12.63
CA ALA A 68 -5.98 0.99 -13.28
C ALA A 68 -7.15 0.93 -12.28
N THR A 69 -7.12 -0.03 -11.36
CA THR A 69 -8.14 -0.19 -10.30
C THR A 69 -8.22 1.05 -9.40
N LEU A 70 -7.08 1.58 -8.97
CA LEU A 70 -7.02 2.80 -8.15
C LEU A 70 -7.56 4.01 -8.93
N LEU A 71 -7.15 4.20 -10.19
CA LEU A 71 -7.63 5.30 -11.02
C LEU A 71 -9.15 5.23 -11.26
N HIS A 72 -9.67 4.04 -11.51
CA HIS A 72 -11.11 3.81 -11.68
C HIS A 72 -11.89 4.25 -10.44
N HIS A 73 -11.51 3.78 -9.26
CA HIS A 73 -12.20 4.11 -8.01
C HIS A 73 -11.97 5.54 -7.51
N LEU A 74 -10.94 6.22 -8.02
CA LEU A 74 -10.66 7.62 -7.70
C LEU A 74 -11.61 8.59 -8.43
N GLU A 75 -12.34 8.13 -9.44
CA GLU A 75 -13.41 8.88 -10.12
C GLU A 75 -12.96 10.31 -10.50
N ILE A 76 -11.82 10.38 -11.20
CA ILE A 76 -11.14 11.62 -11.56
C ILE A 76 -11.99 12.46 -12.52
N ARG A 77 -11.99 13.77 -12.27
CA ARG A 77 -12.60 14.78 -13.13
C ARG A 77 -11.59 15.90 -13.37
N GLU A 78 -11.68 16.53 -14.53
CA GLU A 78 -10.84 17.68 -14.88
C GLU A 78 -10.85 18.76 -13.80
N ALA A 79 -9.72 19.46 -13.65
CA ALA A 79 -9.51 20.58 -12.72
C ALA A 79 -9.66 20.27 -11.22
N GLN A 80 -9.70 18.99 -10.82
CA GLN A 80 -9.66 18.60 -9.42
C GLN A 80 -8.27 18.76 -8.81
N HIS A 81 -8.24 18.85 -7.48
CA HIS A 81 -7.03 18.72 -6.68
C HIS A 81 -6.95 17.33 -6.03
N VAL A 82 -5.96 16.56 -6.45
CA VAL A 82 -5.68 15.20 -5.96
C VAL A 82 -4.43 15.22 -5.08
N LEU A 83 -4.53 14.65 -3.89
CA LEU A 83 -3.43 14.46 -2.95
C LEU A 83 -3.01 12.99 -2.92
N LEU A 84 -1.74 12.71 -3.17
CA LEU A 84 -1.14 11.38 -3.02
C LEU A 84 -0.36 11.30 -1.72
N LEU A 85 -0.61 10.27 -0.90
CA LEU A 85 0.29 9.87 0.18
C LEU A 85 1.16 8.71 -0.31
N GLY A 86 2.47 8.96 -0.38
CA GLY A 86 3.45 8.06 -1.00
C GLY A 86 3.59 8.31 -2.50
N SER A 87 4.83 8.45 -2.96
CA SER A 87 5.13 8.91 -4.32
C SER A 87 5.06 7.83 -5.40
N LYS A 88 5.43 6.59 -5.04
CA LYS A 88 5.58 5.44 -5.95
C LYS A 88 6.37 5.78 -7.22
N GLY A 89 7.41 6.61 -7.08
CA GLY A 89 8.28 7.02 -8.19
C GLY A 89 7.66 8.06 -9.13
N GLY A 90 6.44 8.54 -8.88
CA GLY A 90 5.79 9.62 -9.63
C GLY A 90 4.95 9.19 -10.83
N TYR A 91 4.97 7.91 -11.22
CA TYR A 91 4.21 7.42 -12.39
C TYR A 91 2.70 7.66 -12.25
N LEU A 92 2.12 7.31 -11.10
CA LEU A 92 0.69 7.50 -10.85
C LEU A 92 0.31 8.99 -10.84
N ALA A 93 1.19 9.85 -10.34
CA ALA A 93 0.98 11.30 -10.32
C ALA A 93 0.98 11.89 -11.74
N ALA A 94 1.84 11.39 -12.62
CA ALA A 94 1.87 11.76 -14.04
C ALA A 94 0.61 11.31 -14.80
N LEU A 95 0.06 10.13 -14.48
CA LEU A 95 -1.23 9.67 -15.03
C LEU A 95 -2.36 10.60 -14.59
N LEU A 96 -2.40 10.96 -13.30
CA LEU A 96 -3.40 11.88 -12.76
C LEU A 96 -3.31 13.26 -13.39
N ASP A 97 -2.12 13.80 -13.56
CA ASP A 97 -1.91 15.09 -14.23
C ASP A 97 -2.48 15.10 -15.65
N CYS A 98 -2.28 14.02 -16.41
CA CYS A 98 -2.86 13.85 -17.74
C CYS A 98 -4.41 13.81 -17.70
N MET A 99 -5.01 13.12 -16.72
CA MET A 99 -6.47 12.99 -16.59
C MET A 99 -7.14 14.26 -16.06
N LEU A 100 -6.46 15.03 -15.21
CA LEU A 100 -6.97 16.27 -14.62
C LEU A 100 -6.88 17.46 -15.58
N GLY A 101 -5.92 17.41 -16.51
CA GLY A 101 -5.70 18.46 -17.51
C GLY A 101 -5.05 19.73 -16.96
N PRO A 102 -5.00 20.81 -17.75
CA PRO A 102 -4.18 22.00 -17.46
C PRO A 102 -4.55 22.79 -16.20
N ASP A 103 -5.80 22.69 -15.75
CA ASP A 103 -6.29 23.34 -14.54
C ASP A 103 -6.25 22.39 -13.31
N GLY A 104 -5.75 21.17 -13.51
CA GLY A 104 -5.58 20.13 -12.50
C GLY A 104 -4.45 20.41 -11.52
N VAL A 105 -4.56 19.85 -10.31
CA VAL A 105 -3.53 19.92 -9.29
C VAL A 105 -3.26 18.53 -8.72
N VAL A 106 -2.01 18.10 -8.74
CA VAL A 106 -1.54 16.89 -8.07
C VAL A 106 -0.48 17.27 -7.05
N THR A 107 -0.75 16.97 -5.78
CA THR A 107 0.23 17.12 -4.70
C THR A 107 0.62 15.74 -4.20
N ILE A 108 1.91 15.46 -4.10
CA ILE A 108 2.45 14.25 -3.48
C ILE A 108 3.04 14.61 -2.12
N ILE A 109 2.72 13.83 -1.10
CA ILE A 109 3.38 13.85 0.21
C ILE A 109 4.21 12.59 0.36
N GLU A 110 5.52 12.76 0.43
CA GLU A 110 6.48 11.66 0.52
C GLU A 110 7.32 11.78 1.79
N PRO A 111 7.16 10.87 2.77
CA PRO A 111 7.88 10.93 4.04
C PRO A 111 9.36 10.55 3.95
N HIS A 112 9.82 9.87 2.88
CA HIS A 112 11.19 9.39 2.80
C HIS A 112 12.06 10.22 1.85
N ASP A 113 13.12 10.81 2.40
CA ASP A 113 13.99 11.77 1.70
C ASP A 113 14.56 11.24 0.36
N GLU A 114 15.08 10.00 0.33
CA GLU A 114 15.60 9.43 -0.94
C GLU A 114 14.51 9.26 -2.00
N VAL A 115 13.31 8.82 -1.60
CA VAL A 115 12.17 8.62 -2.49
C VAL A 115 11.64 9.97 -2.98
N LEU A 116 11.57 10.96 -2.07
CA LEU A 116 11.18 12.33 -2.37
C LEU A 116 12.12 12.94 -3.40
N LEU A 117 13.44 12.83 -3.18
CA LEU A 117 14.44 13.36 -4.09
C LEU A 117 14.35 12.69 -5.46
N HIS A 118 14.35 11.35 -5.49
CA HIS A 118 14.23 10.59 -6.73
C HIS A 118 12.97 10.98 -7.51
N THR A 119 11.83 11.06 -6.83
CA THR A 119 10.57 11.41 -7.48
C THR A 119 10.59 12.85 -8.00
N SER A 120 11.15 13.80 -7.24
CA SER A 120 11.30 15.19 -7.66
C SER A 120 12.09 15.28 -8.97
N GLU A 121 13.22 14.57 -9.07
CA GLU A 121 14.06 14.56 -10.26
C GLU A 121 13.33 13.97 -11.48
N ARG A 122 12.56 12.88 -11.32
CA ARG A 122 11.76 12.31 -12.41
C ARG A 122 10.63 13.25 -12.86
N LEU A 123 9.96 13.90 -11.92
CA LEU A 123 8.87 14.82 -12.21
C LEU A 123 9.34 16.14 -12.83
N GLU A 124 10.54 16.62 -12.52
CA GLU A 124 11.14 17.78 -13.20
C GLU A 124 11.38 17.54 -14.71
N MET A 125 11.58 16.28 -15.09
CA MET A 125 11.75 15.87 -16.49
C MET A 125 10.43 15.56 -17.20
N PHE A 126 9.32 15.49 -16.46
CA PHE A 126 8.00 15.21 -16.99
C PHE A 126 7.32 16.50 -17.47
N ASP A 127 6.78 16.48 -18.69
CA ASP A 127 6.07 17.63 -19.28
C ASP A 127 4.63 17.68 -18.74
N SER A 128 4.50 18.20 -17.52
CA SER A 128 3.21 18.28 -16.82
C SER A 128 2.25 19.25 -17.53
N MET A 129 0.98 18.85 -17.63
CA MET A 129 -0.10 19.68 -18.16
C MET A 129 -0.58 20.71 -17.13
N GLY A 130 -0.76 20.28 -15.88
CA GLY A 130 -1.29 21.08 -14.79
C GLY A 130 -0.23 21.49 -13.76
N PHE A 131 -0.62 21.53 -12.49
CA PHE A 131 0.30 21.76 -11.37
C PHE A 131 0.60 20.44 -10.67
N LEU A 132 1.82 19.94 -10.84
CA LEU A 132 2.32 18.73 -10.20
C LEU A 132 3.48 19.07 -9.24
N THR A 133 3.36 18.66 -7.98
CA THR A 133 4.40 18.91 -6.97
C THR A 133 4.57 17.74 -6.01
N VAL A 134 5.78 17.57 -5.48
CA VAL A 134 6.12 16.63 -4.42
C VAL A 134 6.70 17.39 -3.24
N LEU A 135 6.22 17.07 -2.04
CA LEU A 135 6.52 17.78 -0.81
C LEU A 135 6.78 16.79 0.33
N PRO A 136 7.62 17.16 1.31
CA PRO A 136 7.77 16.40 2.53
C PRO A 136 6.56 16.66 3.48
N PRO A 137 6.30 15.79 4.47
CA PRO A 137 5.15 15.93 5.37
C PRO A 137 5.09 17.28 6.11
N GLU A 138 6.24 17.86 6.48
CA GLU A 138 6.32 19.14 7.19
C GLU A 138 5.80 20.31 6.35
N ALA A 139 5.75 20.17 5.02
CA ALA A 139 5.19 21.20 4.14
C ALA A 139 3.67 21.35 4.29
N LEU A 140 3.00 20.38 4.93
CA LEU A 140 1.58 20.48 5.29
C LEU A 140 1.35 21.37 6.52
N GLU A 141 2.38 21.67 7.30
CA GLU A 141 2.27 22.57 8.45
C GLU A 141 1.79 23.96 7.97
N GLY A 142 0.57 24.32 8.36
CA GLY A 142 -0.04 25.60 7.98
C GLY A 142 -0.94 25.56 6.75
N TRP A 143 -1.23 24.39 6.18
CA TRP A 143 -2.31 24.23 5.19
C TRP A 143 -3.72 24.47 5.77
N ASN A 144 -3.81 24.72 7.09
CA ASN A 144 -5.03 24.95 7.82
C ASN A 144 -5.79 26.21 7.34
N GLY A 145 -6.87 26.00 6.60
CA GLY A 145 -8.09 26.81 6.76
C GLY A 145 -8.64 27.59 5.57
N LEU A 146 -7.90 27.87 4.49
CA LEU A 146 -8.46 28.73 3.41
C LEU A 146 -7.99 28.53 1.96
N SER A 147 -6.96 27.73 1.66
CA SER A 147 -6.29 27.85 0.34
C SER A 147 -6.08 26.57 -0.46
N ARG A 148 -6.08 25.37 0.15
CA ARG A 148 -5.80 24.11 -0.55
C ARG A 148 -6.61 22.96 0.03
N ARG A 149 -7.90 23.07 -0.22
CA ARG A 149 -8.87 22.00 -0.05
C ARG A 149 -8.65 20.95 -1.15
N VAL A 150 -8.84 19.66 -0.85
CA VAL A 150 -8.58 18.54 -1.79
C VAL A 150 -9.87 17.80 -2.12
N ASP A 151 -10.05 17.48 -3.40
CA ASP A 151 -11.22 16.73 -3.90
C ASP A 151 -11.06 15.23 -3.69
N ARG A 152 -9.82 14.75 -3.80
CA ARG A 152 -9.45 13.33 -3.72
C ARG A 152 -8.17 13.18 -2.93
N VAL A 153 -8.12 12.16 -2.07
CA VAL A 153 -6.89 11.68 -1.47
C VAL A 153 -6.71 10.23 -1.90
N LEU A 154 -5.51 9.87 -2.34
CA LEU A 154 -5.13 8.49 -2.56
C LEU A 154 -3.94 8.13 -1.68
N VAL A 155 -4.12 7.13 -0.83
CA VAL A 155 -3.06 6.54 -0.03
C VAL A 155 -2.49 5.34 -0.79
N THR A 156 -1.18 5.35 -1.06
CA THR A 156 -0.53 4.32 -1.88
C THR A 156 0.27 3.29 -1.08
N GLY A 157 0.20 3.35 0.25
CA GLY A 157 0.70 2.36 1.20
C GLY A 157 -0.33 2.11 2.30
N SER A 158 -0.25 0.96 2.97
CA SER A 158 -1.21 0.62 4.02
C SER A 158 -1.09 1.55 5.22
N VAL A 159 -2.25 1.93 5.75
CA VAL A 159 -2.37 2.74 6.96
C VAL A 159 -3.46 2.15 7.86
N ARG A 160 -3.24 2.15 9.17
CA ARG A 160 -4.31 1.77 10.12
C ARG A 160 -5.38 2.88 10.23
N THR A 161 -4.94 4.13 10.21
CA THR A 161 -5.81 5.31 10.29
C THR A 161 -5.28 6.42 9.38
N LEU A 162 -6.17 7.26 8.87
CA LEU A 162 -5.78 8.45 8.10
C LEU A 162 -5.13 9.49 9.04
N PRO A 163 -4.01 10.14 8.66
CA PRO A 163 -3.46 11.22 9.47
C PRO A 163 -4.46 12.39 9.62
N PRO A 164 -4.67 12.94 10.83
CA PRO A 164 -5.65 14.01 11.06
C PRO A 164 -5.42 15.26 10.19
N GLU A 165 -4.16 15.56 9.87
CA GLU A 165 -3.79 16.68 9.00
C GLU A 165 -4.35 16.49 7.59
N ILE A 166 -4.35 15.26 7.09
CA ILE A 166 -4.89 14.90 5.78
C ILE A 166 -6.41 14.89 5.80
N GLU A 167 -7.00 14.33 6.86
CA GLU A 167 -8.45 14.30 7.07
C GLU A 167 -9.06 15.72 7.05
N ALA A 168 -8.33 16.69 7.62
CA ALA A 168 -8.75 18.10 7.66
C ALA A 168 -8.71 18.80 6.29
N LEU A 169 -7.97 18.29 5.30
CA LEU A 169 -7.87 18.87 3.96
C LEU A 169 -9.02 18.46 3.04
N VAL A 170 -9.67 17.33 3.32
CA VAL A 170 -10.71 16.75 2.45
C VAL A 170 -11.97 17.61 2.50
N GLU A 171 -12.46 17.98 1.32
CA GLU A 171 -13.70 18.71 1.15
C GLU A 171 -14.94 17.91 1.49
N ASP A 172 -16.03 18.61 1.78
CA ASP A 172 -17.37 18.03 1.73
C ASP A 172 -17.65 17.52 0.29
N GLY A 173 -18.05 16.25 0.17
CA GLY A 173 -18.17 15.55 -1.11
C GLY A 173 -16.83 15.07 -1.72
N GLY A 174 -15.71 15.35 -1.06
CA GLY A 174 -14.42 14.72 -1.34
C GLY A 174 -14.32 13.35 -0.69
N PHE A 175 -13.32 12.56 -1.09
CA PHE A 175 -13.10 11.25 -0.48
C PHE A 175 -11.63 10.85 -0.44
N VAL A 176 -11.34 9.91 0.45
CA VAL A 176 -10.06 9.21 0.56
C VAL A 176 -10.21 7.80 0.03
N LEU A 177 -9.34 7.40 -0.89
CA LEU A 177 -9.18 6.03 -1.34
C LEU A 177 -7.85 5.50 -0.79
N GLY A 178 -7.84 4.31 -0.20
CA GLY A 178 -6.58 3.72 0.25
C GLY A 178 -6.74 2.36 0.90
N PRO A 179 -5.63 1.61 1.05
CA PRO A 179 -5.59 0.38 1.81
C PRO A 179 -5.59 0.70 3.32
N PHE A 180 -6.66 0.32 4.01
CA PHE A 180 -6.80 0.44 5.46
C PHE A 180 -6.70 -0.92 6.12
N GLY A 181 -5.85 -1.03 7.13
CA GLY A 181 -5.58 -2.27 7.85
C GLY A 181 -4.12 -2.38 8.27
N GLY A 182 -3.74 -3.52 8.84
CA GLY A 182 -2.36 -3.78 9.22
C GLY A 182 -1.60 -4.62 8.18
N PRO A 183 -0.44 -5.18 8.53
CA PRO A 183 0.40 -5.95 7.60
C PRO A 183 -0.29 -7.17 6.98
N VAL A 184 -1.21 -7.82 7.69
CA VAL A 184 -1.77 -9.14 7.31
C VAL A 184 -3.12 -9.01 6.61
N HIS A 185 -3.93 -8.05 7.03
CA HIS A 185 -5.25 -7.82 6.45
C HIS A 185 -5.49 -6.35 6.17
N GLN A 186 -5.78 -6.05 4.90
CA GLN A 186 -6.09 -4.69 4.46
C GLN A 186 -7.31 -4.74 3.55
N ARG A 187 -8.15 -3.73 3.69
CA ARG A 187 -9.30 -3.48 2.81
C ARG A 187 -9.04 -2.20 2.04
N LEU A 188 -9.30 -2.22 0.73
CA LEU A 188 -9.31 -1.00 -0.06
C LEU A 188 -10.62 -0.26 0.25
N LEU A 189 -10.54 0.87 0.96
CA LEU A 189 -11.72 1.63 1.34
C LEU A 189 -11.78 2.94 0.56
N LYS A 190 -12.98 3.27 0.08
CA LYS A 190 -13.37 4.62 -0.35
C LYS A 190 -14.15 5.26 0.79
N ARG A 191 -13.55 6.24 1.45
CA ARG A 191 -14.11 6.95 2.61
C ARG A 191 -14.55 8.33 2.16
N GLU A 192 -15.85 8.55 2.01
CA GLU A 192 -16.43 9.80 1.51
C GLU A 192 -16.84 10.73 2.66
N LYS A 193 -16.51 12.01 2.56
CA LYS A 193 -16.85 13.01 3.56
C LYS A 193 -18.21 13.64 3.24
N GLN A 194 -19.15 13.50 4.17
CA GLN A 194 -20.49 14.10 4.09
C GLN A 194 -20.76 14.93 5.35
N GLY A 195 -20.54 16.24 5.25
CA GLY A 195 -20.55 17.15 6.38
C GLY A 195 -19.44 16.80 7.39
N ASP A 196 -19.85 16.44 8.60
CA ASP A 196 -18.96 16.03 9.70
C ASP A 196 -18.82 14.50 9.81
N GLU A 197 -19.44 13.73 8.90
CA GLU A 197 -19.45 12.27 8.91
C GLU A 197 -18.62 11.69 7.75
N TRP A 198 -18.08 10.49 7.96
CA TRP A 198 -17.41 9.69 6.94
C TRP A 198 -18.25 8.46 6.61
N ILE A 199 -18.45 8.23 5.32
CA ILE A 199 -19.16 7.06 4.79
C ILE A 199 -18.16 6.19 4.04
N ASP A 200 -17.96 4.98 4.55
CA ASP A 200 -17.00 4.05 3.99
C ASP A 200 -17.70 3.08 3.02
N THR A 201 -17.10 2.91 1.83
CA THR A 201 -17.40 1.86 0.87
C THR A 201 -16.21 0.93 0.80
N ASP A 202 -16.45 -0.36 1.07
CA ASP A 202 -15.44 -1.39 1.03
C ASP A 202 -15.33 -1.98 -0.37
N LEU A 203 -14.14 -1.93 -0.96
CA LEU A 203 -13.83 -2.35 -2.32
C LEU A 203 -13.08 -3.70 -2.37
N GLY A 204 -12.96 -4.38 -1.23
CA GLY A 204 -12.37 -5.72 -1.14
C GLY A 204 -10.96 -5.76 -0.53
N GLY A 205 -10.43 -6.97 -0.43
CA GLY A 205 -9.11 -7.23 0.13
C GLY A 205 -7.98 -6.84 -0.82
N VAL A 206 -6.94 -6.23 -0.28
CA VAL A 206 -5.72 -5.85 -1.02
C VAL A 206 -4.49 -6.07 -0.15
N VAL A 207 -3.31 -6.06 -0.76
CA VAL A 207 -2.05 -6.03 0.01
C VAL A 207 -1.12 -4.98 -0.56
N PHE A 208 -0.81 -3.99 0.28
CA PHE A 208 0.15 -2.93 0.05
C PHE A 208 1.23 -2.97 1.12
N GLY A 209 2.44 -2.57 0.74
CA GLY A 209 3.48 -2.28 1.72
C GLY A 209 3.08 -1.09 2.61
N PRO A 210 3.65 -0.97 3.82
CA PRO A 210 3.32 0.10 4.76
C PRO A 210 3.64 1.47 4.17
N MET A 211 2.86 2.48 4.57
CA MET A 211 3.13 3.88 4.23
C MET A 211 4.41 4.40 4.91
N ASP A 212 4.68 3.95 6.14
CA ASP A 212 5.91 4.27 6.86
C ASP A 212 7.02 3.28 6.46
N LEU A 213 8.08 3.80 5.87
CA LEU A 213 9.18 3.00 5.35
C LEU A 213 10.06 2.45 6.48
N SER A 214 10.04 3.09 7.66
CA SER A 214 10.67 2.55 8.87
C SER A 214 10.01 1.25 9.35
N GLU A 215 8.77 0.95 8.92
CA GLU A 215 8.11 -0.34 9.14
C GLU A 215 8.55 -1.37 8.10
N SER A 216 8.75 -0.94 6.84
CA SER A 216 9.21 -1.82 5.76
C SER A 216 10.65 -2.33 5.91
N GLU A 217 11.47 -1.62 6.69
CA GLU A 217 12.87 -1.94 6.94
C GLU A 217 13.09 -2.71 8.25
N ARG A 218 12.01 -3.04 8.98
CA ARG A 218 12.12 -3.80 10.24
C ARG A 218 12.38 -5.27 9.95
N SER A 219 13.20 -5.87 10.80
CA SER A 219 13.39 -7.32 10.80
C SER A 219 12.04 -8.03 10.99
N PRO A 220 11.80 -9.20 10.36
CA PRO A 220 10.66 -10.05 10.67
C PRO A 220 10.54 -10.44 12.16
N LEU A 221 11.65 -10.33 12.91
CA LEU A 221 11.70 -10.56 14.35
C LEU A 221 11.67 -9.26 15.18
N ASP A 222 11.32 -8.12 14.56
CA ASP A 222 11.00 -6.91 15.32
C ASP A 222 9.76 -7.16 16.19
N PRO A 223 9.83 -6.92 17.51
CA PRO A 223 8.70 -7.12 18.41
C PRO A 223 7.43 -6.38 17.99
N HIS A 224 7.58 -5.15 17.47
CA HIS A 224 6.43 -4.33 17.10
C HIS A 224 5.78 -4.86 15.83
N SER A 225 6.58 -5.20 14.81
CA SER A 225 6.08 -5.91 13.62
C SER A 225 5.35 -7.19 14.00
N LEU A 226 5.92 -8.06 14.84
CA LEU A 226 5.25 -9.29 15.28
C LEU A 226 3.94 -9.01 16.03
N ALA A 227 3.93 -8.03 16.93
CA ALA A 227 2.73 -7.61 17.64
C ALA A 227 1.63 -7.17 16.67
N ASP A 228 1.98 -6.38 15.65
CA ASP A 228 1.06 -5.93 14.61
C ASP A 228 0.47 -7.10 13.79
N HIS A 229 1.28 -8.11 13.47
CA HIS A 229 0.80 -9.32 12.77
C HIS A 229 -0.15 -10.15 13.63
N LEU A 230 0.17 -10.34 14.91
CA LEU A 230 -0.68 -11.08 15.84
C LEU A 230 -2.01 -10.37 16.10
N GLU A 231 -2.00 -9.03 16.19
CA GLU A 231 -3.20 -8.20 16.36
C GLU A 231 -4.13 -8.29 15.15
N ASP A 232 -3.58 -8.22 13.93
CA ASP A 232 -4.37 -8.37 12.71
C ASP A 232 -4.99 -9.78 12.61
N LEU A 233 -4.23 -10.82 12.98
CA LEU A 233 -4.71 -12.19 12.95
C LEU A 233 -5.79 -12.45 13.99
N LEU A 234 -5.68 -11.83 15.17
CA LEU A 234 -6.78 -11.80 16.14
C LEU A 234 -8.05 -11.18 15.55
N GLY A 235 -7.92 -10.03 14.89
CA GLY A 235 -9.03 -9.36 14.23
C GLY A 235 -9.71 -10.27 13.22
N LEU A 236 -8.94 -10.86 12.31
CA LEU A 236 -9.42 -11.81 11.31
C LEU A 236 -10.11 -13.04 11.91
N MET A 237 -9.46 -13.69 12.87
CA MET A 237 -10.00 -14.90 13.48
C MET A 237 -11.30 -14.62 14.22
N SER A 238 -11.42 -13.44 14.86
CA SER A 238 -12.64 -13.05 15.58
C SER A 238 -13.86 -12.88 14.67
N GLU A 239 -13.65 -12.59 13.38
CA GLU A 239 -14.73 -12.49 12.39
C GLU A 239 -15.20 -13.86 11.88
N VAL A 240 -14.32 -14.88 11.90
CA VAL A 240 -14.56 -16.17 11.24
C VAL A 240 -14.90 -17.29 12.23
N ILE A 241 -14.34 -17.26 13.45
CA ILE A 241 -14.48 -18.32 14.44
C ILE A 241 -14.65 -17.77 15.87
N GLU A 242 -15.42 -18.47 16.70
CA GLU A 242 -15.41 -18.22 18.15
C GLU A 242 -14.07 -18.73 18.72
N ILE A 243 -13.22 -17.79 19.16
CA ILE A 243 -11.98 -18.08 19.88
C ILE A 243 -12.31 -18.25 21.36
N GLU A 244 -11.73 -19.25 22.02
CA GLU A 244 -11.88 -19.41 23.48
C GLU A 244 -11.33 -18.17 24.21
N ASP A 245 -12.08 -17.61 25.17
CA ASP A 245 -11.72 -16.40 25.93
C ASP A 245 -10.30 -16.47 26.53
N ASP A 246 -9.88 -17.66 26.98
CA ASP A 246 -8.56 -17.92 27.53
C ASP A 246 -7.45 -17.75 26.47
N THR A 247 -7.69 -18.20 25.22
CA THR A 247 -6.73 -18.01 24.11
C THR A 247 -6.62 -16.54 23.72
N LEU A 248 -7.75 -15.82 23.66
CA LEU A 248 -7.77 -14.39 23.35
C LEU A 248 -6.97 -13.58 24.38
N THR A 249 -7.22 -13.83 25.67
CA THR A 249 -6.50 -13.15 26.77
C THR A 249 -4.99 -13.40 26.71
N ARG A 250 -4.57 -14.62 26.34
CA ARG A 250 -3.14 -14.95 26.21
C ARG A 250 -2.49 -14.28 25.02
N LEU A 251 -3.20 -14.20 23.89
CA LEU A 251 -2.69 -13.55 22.69
C LEU A 251 -2.59 -12.04 22.86
N GLU A 252 -3.57 -11.40 23.51
CA GLU A 252 -3.48 -10.00 23.94
C GLU A 252 -2.29 -9.77 24.88
N GLY A 253 -2.07 -10.67 25.84
CA GLY A 253 -0.91 -10.62 26.75
C GLY A 253 0.44 -10.73 26.02
N LEU A 254 0.53 -11.60 25.01
CA LEU A 254 1.71 -11.73 24.16
C LEU A 254 1.97 -10.47 23.34
N ILE A 255 0.92 -9.87 22.74
CA ILE A 255 1.01 -8.61 22.00
C ILE A 255 1.55 -7.48 22.89
N ILE A 256 1.00 -7.35 24.11
CA ILE A 256 1.48 -6.36 25.09
C ILE A 256 2.96 -6.61 25.42
N SER A 257 3.33 -7.88 25.70
CA SER A 257 4.69 -8.24 26.06
C SER A 257 5.69 -7.93 24.93
N LEU A 258 5.30 -8.16 23.67
CA LEU A 258 6.09 -7.80 22.50
C LEU A 258 6.28 -6.27 22.40
N ARG A 259 5.20 -5.49 22.58
CA ARG A 259 5.27 -4.01 22.53
C ARG A 259 6.09 -3.42 23.70
N GLU A 260 6.21 -4.12 24.82
CA GLU A 260 7.00 -3.70 25.99
C GLU A 260 8.50 -4.08 25.90
N LEU A 261 8.90 -4.88 24.91
CA LEU A 261 10.32 -5.21 24.72
C LEU A 261 11.16 -3.95 24.43
N PRO A 262 12.40 -3.89 24.94
CA PRO A 262 13.25 -2.71 24.77
C PRO A 262 13.61 -2.51 23.29
N ALA A 263 13.67 -1.24 22.86
CA ALA A 263 14.20 -0.89 21.55
C ALA A 263 15.70 -1.26 21.42
N GLY A 264 16.14 -1.56 20.20
CA GLY A 264 17.56 -1.88 19.92
C GLY A 264 17.96 -3.31 20.27
N LEU A 265 17.06 -4.26 20.01
CA LEU A 265 17.35 -5.70 20.15
C LEU A 265 18.49 -6.15 19.21
N PRO A 266 19.17 -7.26 19.54
CA PRO A 266 20.16 -7.86 18.64
C PRO A 266 19.52 -8.20 17.29
N THR A 267 20.21 -7.89 16.19
CA THR A 267 19.75 -8.30 14.86
C THR A 267 20.10 -9.76 14.62
N LEU A 268 19.15 -10.54 14.13
CA LEU A 268 19.38 -11.88 13.62
C LEU A 268 19.46 -11.82 12.09
N ASP A 269 20.47 -12.49 11.54
CA ASP A 269 20.76 -12.61 10.12
C ASP A 269 21.09 -14.07 9.74
N GLU A 270 21.42 -14.32 8.47
CA GLU A 270 21.72 -15.67 7.97
C GLU A 270 22.96 -16.30 8.61
N ASP A 271 23.85 -15.50 9.22
CA ASP A 271 25.09 -15.95 9.86
C ASP A 271 24.92 -16.17 11.39
N SER A 272 23.76 -15.85 11.94
CA SER A 272 23.45 -15.96 13.36
C SER A 272 23.44 -17.43 13.83
N THR A 273 24.08 -17.68 14.97
CA THR A 273 24.19 -19.03 15.55
C THR A 273 22.89 -19.49 16.22
N GLU A 274 22.71 -20.81 16.38
CA GLU A 274 21.56 -21.37 17.09
C GLU A 274 21.42 -20.81 18.52
N ASP A 275 22.55 -20.61 19.22
CA ASP A 275 22.57 -20.04 20.57
C ASP A 275 22.11 -18.57 20.56
N GLU A 276 22.57 -17.76 19.60
CA GLU A 276 22.13 -16.36 19.44
C GLU A 276 20.64 -16.24 19.11
N ILE A 277 20.11 -17.18 18.32
CA ILE A 277 18.67 -17.24 18.01
C ILE A 277 17.87 -17.58 19.27
N LEU A 278 18.30 -18.58 20.04
CA LEU A 278 17.58 -19.02 21.24
C LEU A 278 17.65 -18.00 22.38
N GLU A 279 18.74 -17.25 22.50
CA GLU A 279 18.92 -16.18 23.49
C GLU A 279 18.29 -14.84 23.06
N HIS A 280 17.75 -14.76 21.84
CA HIS A 280 17.10 -13.53 21.37
C HIS A 280 15.82 -13.26 22.18
N PRO A 281 15.61 -12.05 22.76
CA PRO A 281 14.49 -11.78 23.65
C PRO A 281 13.09 -12.06 23.08
N VAL A 282 12.91 -11.86 21.77
CA VAL A 282 11.66 -12.23 21.09
C VAL A 282 11.49 -13.75 21.02
N MET A 283 12.57 -14.48 20.73
CA MET A 283 12.53 -15.93 20.64
C MET A 283 12.29 -16.55 22.02
N GLU A 284 12.92 -16.03 23.07
CA GLU A 284 12.64 -16.45 24.45
C GLU A 284 11.15 -16.27 24.78
N LEU A 285 10.58 -15.09 24.47
CA LEU A 285 9.17 -14.80 24.72
C LEU A 285 8.24 -15.74 23.94
N LEU A 286 8.51 -15.98 22.65
CA LEU A 286 7.73 -16.91 21.84
C LEU A 286 7.84 -18.34 22.38
N LEU A 287 9.05 -18.79 22.72
CA LEU A 287 9.31 -20.11 23.31
C LEU A 287 8.56 -20.33 24.63
N MET A 288 8.44 -19.30 25.47
CA MET A 288 7.63 -19.37 26.70
C MET A 288 6.15 -19.62 26.42
N GLU A 289 5.64 -19.14 25.29
CA GLU A 289 4.25 -19.27 24.89
C GLU A 289 3.99 -20.44 23.91
N MET A 290 5.02 -21.19 23.49
CA MET A 290 4.89 -22.23 22.45
C MET A 290 3.92 -23.37 22.78
N GLU A 291 3.66 -23.65 24.07
CA GLU A 291 2.78 -24.75 24.47
C GLU A 291 1.35 -24.57 23.92
N TRP A 292 0.84 -23.33 23.90
CA TRP A 292 -0.48 -23.02 23.36
C TRP A 292 -0.42 -22.34 21.99
N LEU A 293 0.68 -21.65 21.67
CA LEU A 293 0.87 -20.99 20.39
C LEU A 293 1.17 -22.01 19.28
N GLY A 294 1.87 -23.11 19.59
CA GLY A 294 2.29 -24.13 18.62
C GLY A 294 1.15 -24.69 17.74
N PRO A 295 -0.02 -25.05 18.27
CA PRO A 295 -1.17 -25.47 17.47
C PRO A 295 -1.74 -24.38 16.54
N LEU A 296 -1.56 -23.10 16.88
CA LEU A 296 -2.01 -21.97 16.08
C LEU A 296 -0.95 -21.55 15.04
N TRP A 297 0.32 -21.91 15.25
CA TRP A 297 1.45 -21.56 14.38
C TRP A 297 1.23 -21.83 12.88
N PRO A 298 0.63 -22.97 12.47
CA PRO A 298 0.31 -23.19 11.05
C PRO A 298 -0.69 -22.18 10.48
N LEU A 299 -1.64 -21.70 11.28
CA LEU A 299 -2.56 -20.64 10.88
C LEU A 299 -1.81 -19.32 10.69
N PHE A 300 -0.83 -19.02 11.55
CA PHE A 300 0.03 -17.84 11.36
C PHE A 300 0.89 -17.96 10.08
N GLY A 301 1.43 -19.15 9.78
CA GLY A 301 2.29 -19.40 8.63
C GLY A 301 1.62 -19.18 7.27
N ASP A 302 0.37 -19.61 7.09
CA ASP A 302 -0.36 -19.44 5.83
C ASP A 302 -0.74 -17.97 5.55
N TYR A 303 -0.88 -17.14 6.58
CA TYR A 303 -1.14 -15.70 6.46
C TYR A 303 0.13 -14.85 6.28
N MET A 304 1.31 -15.40 6.57
CA MET A 304 2.59 -14.73 6.30
C MET A 304 3.06 -14.89 4.85
N SER A 305 2.50 -15.82 4.09
CA SER A 305 2.69 -15.95 2.64
C SER A 305 1.68 -15.10 1.87
N VAL A 306 1.97 -13.81 1.71
CA VAL A 306 1.20 -12.92 0.84
C VAL A 306 1.47 -13.27 -0.63
N GLU A 307 0.53 -13.93 -1.30
CA GLU A 307 0.53 -14.04 -2.76
C GLU A 307 -0.19 -12.83 -3.38
N LEU A 308 0.55 -12.00 -4.12
CA LEU A 308 0.00 -10.87 -4.88
C LEU A 308 -0.66 -11.37 -6.16
N ALA A 309 -1.93 -11.05 -6.38
CA ALA A 309 -2.65 -11.37 -7.61
C ALA A 309 -2.07 -10.64 -8.83
N ASN A 310 -1.99 -11.31 -9.99
CA ASN A 310 -1.45 -10.77 -11.25
C ASN A 310 -2.37 -11.11 -12.45
N PRO A 311 -3.59 -10.54 -12.52
CA PRO A 311 -4.63 -10.93 -13.48
C PRO A 311 -4.25 -10.71 -14.96
N GLY A 312 -3.33 -9.78 -15.25
CA GLY A 312 -2.86 -9.48 -16.61
C GLY A 312 -1.64 -10.28 -17.08
N SER A 313 -1.16 -11.25 -16.29
CA SER A 313 0.08 -11.96 -16.57
C SER A 313 -0.08 -13.00 -17.69
N PRO A 314 0.83 -13.04 -18.70
CA PRO A 314 0.77 -14.06 -19.74
C PRO A 314 1.30 -15.41 -19.22
N GLY A 315 0.41 -16.29 -18.73
CA GLY A 315 0.68 -17.74 -18.69
C GLY A 315 0.53 -18.53 -17.38
N ASP A 316 -0.01 -17.99 -16.29
CA ASP A 316 -0.18 -18.76 -15.05
C ASP A 316 -1.59 -19.41 -14.97
N GLU A 317 -1.78 -20.52 -15.68
CA GLU A 317 -2.70 -21.59 -15.23
C GLU A 317 -1.94 -22.48 -14.23
N GLU A 318 -1.87 -22.09 -12.95
CA GLU A 318 -1.64 -23.05 -11.86
C GLU A 318 -2.91 -23.25 -11.01
N PRO A 319 -3.17 -24.48 -10.54
CA PRO A 319 -4.50 -24.92 -10.15
C PRO A 319 -4.79 -24.66 -8.67
N GLY A 320 -5.61 -23.64 -8.42
CA GLY A 320 -6.70 -23.66 -7.45
C GLY A 320 -6.38 -23.37 -5.97
N MET A 321 -6.84 -22.21 -5.52
CA MET A 321 -7.71 -22.10 -4.34
C MET A 321 -8.83 -21.11 -4.67
N SER A 322 -10.05 -21.50 -4.32
CA SER A 322 -11.31 -20.85 -4.68
C SER A 322 -11.45 -19.46 -4.07
N GLY A 323 -11.51 -18.45 -4.92
CA GLY A 323 -11.86 -17.07 -4.60
C GLY A 323 -11.98 -16.28 -5.90
N GLY A 324 -12.87 -16.73 -6.79
CA GLY A 324 -13.09 -16.07 -8.06
C GLY A 324 -13.60 -14.65 -7.85
N HIS A 325 -13.04 -13.71 -8.61
CA HIS A 325 -13.50 -12.32 -8.73
C HIS A 325 -14.86 -12.24 -9.46
N GLU A 326 -15.86 -12.96 -8.98
CA GLU A 326 -17.27 -12.70 -9.34
C GLU A 326 -17.89 -11.64 -8.42
N ASP A 327 -17.24 -11.29 -7.31
CA ASP A 327 -17.80 -10.39 -6.28
C ASP A 327 -17.21 -8.95 -6.31
N LEU A 328 -16.46 -8.56 -7.34
CA LEU A 328 -15.89 -7.20 -7.48
C LEU A 328 -16.69 -6.25 -8.39
N VAL A 329 -17.94 -6.56 -8.69
CA VAL A 329 -18.88 -5.60 -9.29
C VAL A 329 -20.23 -5.75 -8.60
N PRO A 330 -20.88 -4.67 -8.14
CA PRO A 330 -22.19 -4.76 -7.48
C PRO A 330 -23.29 -5.40 -8.33
#